data_AF-A0A7J9VA46-F1
#
_entry.id   AF-A0A7J9VA46-F1
#
_cell.length_a   1.000
_cell.length_b   1.000
_cell.length_c   1.000
_cell.angle_alpha   90.00
_cell.angle_beta   90.00
_cell.angle_gamma   90.00
#
_symmetry.space_group_name_H-M   'P 1'
#
loop_
_entity.id
_entity.type
_entity.pdbx_description
1 polymer ?
#
loop_
_entity_poly.entity_id
_entity_poly.type
_entity_poly.pdbx_seq_one_letter_code
_entity_poly.pdbx_strand_id
1 'polypeptide(L)'
;MAARKRANSEGGSVGHQDGTGVAVTHLRAATARTNGMGANEDARSDARYEAAFATVDRDDFAAGPQRPPSAAALERTLRLLGARSGDRVLEIGTGSGYPAAVLSEIVGRHGDVVTTEADVDVASQARERLIASGRESRYGAGLINVTVLRREPSDVPAPPQLWDRVLLSAPVPLGRVPYAAVAGTRPGGVLVAQPSTEFATGPLVRFDVGSDGVATGTADPSSMERTIPRPTAPSRLDAMLGEVDVSHTTIDVANLVRHPGWRYAVAVAVPSCRYQDTVIVEDRPGLVLTDPMTSSWAHIEHGDGSDNYTVRQTGPRLLADEVLAAIRWYADRGAPPLESWTWEVSPDRQCVTIPG
;
A
#
# COMPACT_ATOMS: atom_id res chain seq x y z
N MET A 1 59.50 35.67 4.71
CA MET A 1 60.70 35.26 3.96
C MET A 1 61.69 34.65 4.95
N ALA A 2 61.98 33.34 4.81
CA ALA A 2 63.14 32.57 5.32
C ALA A 2 63.44 32.59 6.86
N ALA A 3 63.82 31.51 7.56
CA ALA A 3 64.43 30.24 7.17
C ALA A 3 64.34 29.16 8.28
N ARG A 4 64.28 27.90 7.82
CA ARG A 4 65.04 26.69 8.25
C ARG A 4 64.81 26.00 9.60
N LYS A 5 64.41 24.70 9.53
CA LYS A 5 65.15 23.45 9.91
C LYS A 5 64.13 22.30 10.06
N ARG A 6 64.27 21.02 9.67
CA ARG A 6 65.32 20.05 9.21
C ARG A 6 64.57 18.99 8.34
N ALA A 7 65.07 18.52 7.19
CA ALA A 7 65.97 17.36 6.98
C ALA A 7 65.58 16.08 7.75
N ASN A 8 65.02 15.06 7.08
CA ASN A 8 65.81 13.97 6.46
C ASN A 8 64.95 12.99 5.65
N SER A 9 65.45 12.67 4.45
CA SER A 9 65.26 11.45 3.66
C SER A 9 65.78 10.21 4.43
N GLU A 10 65.57 8.94 4.10
CA GLU A 10 65.28 8.22 2.86
C GLU A 10 65.00 6.75 3.29
N GLY A 11 64.24 5.99 2.51
CA GLY A 11 64.06 4.56 2.78
C GLY A 11 62.89 3.96 2.01
N GLY A 12 63.06 3.76 0.71
CA GLY A 12 62.11 3.01 -0.11
C GLY A 12 62.24 1.51 0.11
N SER A 13 61.11 0.80 0.05
CA SER A 13 61.07 -0.60 -0.37
C SER A 13 59.76 -0.88 -1.08
N VAL A 14 59.88 -1.25 -2.35
CA VAL A 14 58.86 -1.85 -3.20
C VAL A 14 58.52 -3.25 -2.68
N GLY A 15 57.24 -3.63 -2.66
CA GLY A 15 56.86 -5.00 -2.32
C GLY A 15 55.35 -5.28 -2.43
N HIS A 16 54.97 -5.78 -3.60
CA HIS A 16 53.87 -6.72 -3.89
C HIS A 16 52.40 -6.39 -3.56
N GLN A 17 51.61 -6.38 -4.63
CA GLN A 17 50.17 -6.63 -4.63
C GLN A 17 49.91 -8.12 -4.37
N ASP A 18 48.91 -8.41 -3.53
CA ASP A 18 47.96 -9.53 -3.57
C ASP A 18 46.91 -9.17 -2.49
N GLY A 19 45.63 -8.94 -2.78
CA GLY A 19 44.68 -9.97 -3.21
C GLY A 19 43.94 -10.52 -1.98
N THR A 20 42.62 -10.31 -1.92
CA THR A 20 41.66 -10.85 -0.91
C THR A 20 41.50 -10.07 0.42
N GLY A 21 40.71 -8.99 0.37
CA GLY A 21 40.07 -8.42 1.56
C GLY A 21 38.72 -9.09 1.81
N VAL A 22 38.65 -10.04 2.73
CA VAL A 22 37.38 -10.55 3.27
C VAL A 22 36.98 -9.63 4.43
N ALA A 23 36.02 -8.74 4.19
CA ALA A 23 35.38 -7.96 5.25
C ALA A 23 34.43 -8.89 6.03
N VAL A 24 34.85 -9.34 7.20
CA VAL A 24 34.01 -10.05 8.16
C VAL A 24 33.13 -9.03 8.87
N THR A 25 31.92 -8.83 8.38
CA THR A 25 30.88 -8.07 9.09
C THR A 25 30.34 -8.92 10.22
N HIS A 26 30.71 -8.59 11.46
CA HIS A 26 30.10 -9.17 12.65
C HIS A 26 28.62 -8.73 12.76
N LEU A 27 27.70 -9.64 12.43
CA LEU A 27 26.29 -9.54 12.82
C LEU A 27 26.20 -9.51 14.35
N ARG A 28 25.88 -8.34 14.91
CA ARG A 28 25.38 -8.26 16.28
C ARG A 28 23.93 -8.76 16.28
N ALA A 29 23.72 -9.93 16.87
CA ALA A 29 22.39 -10.39 17.26
C ALA A 29 21.75 -9.33 18.17
N ALA A 30 20.64 -8.75 17.72
CA ALA A 30 19.80 -7.91 18.55
C ALA A 30 19.09 -8.82 19.57
N THR A 31 19.66 -8.96 20.77
CA THR A 31 18.93 -9.47 21.93
C THR A 31 17.75 -8.54 22.20
N ALA A 32 16.54 -9.02 21.92
CA ALA A 32 15.29 -8.41 22.34
C ALA A 32 15.29 -8.30 23.87
N ARG A 33 15.50 -7.08 24.38
CA ARG A 33 15.13 -6.73 25.74
C ARG A 33 13.64 -6.40 25.70
N THR A 34 12.80 -7.35 26.06
CA THR A 34 11.40 -7.09 26.41
C THR A 34 11.38 -6.31 27.73
N ASN A 35 11.43 -4.98 27.63
CA ASN A 35 11.19 -4.10 28.76
C ASN A 35 9.71 -4.20 29.14
N GLY A 36 9.40 -4.52 30.40
CA GLY A 36 8.04 -4.59 30.96
C GLY A 36 7.22 -3.29 30.91
N MET A 37 7.75 -2.23 30.30
CA MET A 37 7.03 -0.99 30.00
C MET A 37 6.23 -1.09 28.69
N GLY A 38 6.70 -1.87 27.70
CA GLY A 38 6.01 -2.06 26.42
C GLY A 38 4.69 -2.82 26.56
N ALA A 39 4.66 -3.89 27.36
CA ALA A 39 3.44 -4.68 27.56
C ALA A 39 2.28 -3.88 28.17
N ASN A 40 2.56 -2.87 29.01
CA ASN A 40 1.55 -2.03 29.62
C ASN A 40 1.05 -0.94 28.66
N GLU A 41 1.93 -0.43 27.79
CA GLU A 41 1.54 0.48 26.71
C GLU A 41 0.71 -0.25 25.64
N ASP A 42 1.08 -1.48 25.28
CA ASP A 42 0.35 -2.32 24.33
C ASP A 42 -1.05 -2.65 24.84
N ALA A 43 -1.17 -3.12 26.10
CA ALA A 43 -2.48 -3.39 26.72
C ALA A 43 -3.36 -2.13 26.83
N ARG A 44 -2.76 -0.98 27.14
CA ARG A 44 -3.48 0.31 27.16
C ARG A 44 -3.88 0.77 25.76
N SER A 45 -3.09 0.44 24.73
CA SER A 45 -3.43 0.70 23.34
C SER A 45 -4.61 -0.18 22.91
N ASP A 46 -4.58 -1.47 23.20
CA ASP A 46 -5.65 -2.41 22.84
C ASP A 46 -7.00 -2.00 23.43
N ALA A 47 -7.03 -1.72 24.74
CA ALA A 47 -8.24 -1.27 25.41
C ALA A 47 -8.81 0.05 24.82
N ARG A 48 -7.94 0.93 24.30
CA ARG A 48 -8.38 2.19 23.66
C ARG A 48 -9.06 1.90 22.32
N TYR A 49 -8.48 1.04 21.50
CA TYR A 49 -9.06 0.68 20.21
C TYR A 49 -10.39 -0.03 20.41
N GLU A 50 -10.45 -1.03 21.30
CA GLU A 50 -11.70 -1.72 21.64
C GLU A 50 -12.79 -0.74 22.12
N ALA A 51 -12.45 0.19 23.02
CA ALA A 51 -13.39 1.19 23.49
C ALA A 51 -13.88 2.13 22.38
N ALA A 52 -13.01 2.54 21.45
CA ALA A 52 -13.39 3.39 20.33
C ALA A 52 -14.36 2.67 19.38
N PHE A 53 -14.07 1.42 19.01
CA PHE A 53 -14.95 0.61 18.17
C PHE A 53 -16.27 0.24 18.85
N ALA A 54 -16.31 0.13 20.18
CA ALA A 54 -17.54 -0.07 20.93
C ALA A 54 -18.39 1.21 21.06
N THR A 55 -17.76 2.39 21.01
CA THR A 55 -18.45 3.68 21.15
C THR A 55 -19.09 4.14 19.84
N VAL A 56 -18.42 3.90 18.70
CA VAL A 56 -18.89 4.36 17.39
C VAL A 56 -19.73 3.27 16.74
N ASP A 57 -21.05 3.45 16.73
CA ASP A 57 -21.94 2.57 15.98
C ASP A 57 -21.67 2.72 14.47
N ARG A 58 -21.36 1.61 13.82
CA ARG A 58 -21.07 1.57 12.38
C ARG A 58 -22.33 1.84 11.55
N ASP A 59 -23.51 1.47 12.05
CA ASP A 59 -24.76 1.58 11.30
C ASP A 59 -25.21 3.04 11.12
N ASP A 60 -24.80 3.93 12.02
CA ASP A 60 -24.93 5.39 11.87
C ASP A 60 -24.28 5.92 10.58
N PHE A 61 -23.30 5.17 10.05
CA PHE A 61 -22.54 5.53 8.85
C PHE A 61 -22.94 4.73 7.61
N ALA A 62 -23.96 3.86 7.69
CA ALA A 62 -24.34 2.97 6.60
C ALA A 62 -25.30 3.60 5.57
N ALA A 63 -26.01 4.68 5.91
CA ALA A 63 -27.07 5.27 5.08
C ALA A 63 -26.56 6.17 3.93
N GLY A 64 -25.24 6.30 3.75
CA GLY A 64 -24.63 7.18 2.75
C GLY A 64 -24.30 6.52 1.40
N PRO A 65 -23.89 7.31 0.39
CA PRO A 65 -23.49 6.82 -0.93
C PRO A 65 -22.23 5.95 -0.87
N GLN A 66 -21.40 6.16 0.15
CA GLN A 66 -20.21 5.37 0.41
C GLN A 66 -20.47 4.45 1.61
N ARG A 67 -20.26 3.15 1.41
CA ARG A 67 -20.45 2.14 2.44
C ARG A 67 -19.26 2.19 3.43
N PRO A 68 -19.48 2.15 4.75
CA PRO A 68 -18.39 2.08 5.71
C PRO A 68 -17.62 0.76 5.56
N PRO A 69 -16.29 0.76 5.74
CA PRO A 69 -15.50 -0.48 5.78
C PRO A 69 -16.03 -1.43 6.86
N SER A 70 -15.70 -2.72 6.78
CA SER A 70 -15.99 -3.63 7.90
C SER A 70 -15.18 -3.20 9.14
N ALA A 71 -15.73 -3.43 10.33
CA ALA A 71 -15.04 -3.08 11.58
C ALA A 71 -13.65 -3.75 11.66
N ALA A 72 -13.57 -5.04 11.31
CA ALA A 72 -12.30 -5.77 11.31
C ALA A 72 -11.26 -5.20 10.31
N ALA A 73 -11.68 -4.81 9.11
CA ALA A 73 -10.76 -4.21 8.14
C ALA A 73 -10.28 -2.82 8.61
N LEU A 74 -11.20 -2.00 9.15
CA LEU A 74 -10.83 -0.70 9.68
C LEU A 74 -9.91 -0.84 10.90
N GLU A 75 -10.23 -1.75 11.83
CA GLU A 75 -9.41 -1.98 13.03
C GLU A 75 -7.99 -2.37 12.64
N ARG A 76 -7.82 -3.27 11.66
CA ARG A 76 -6.52 -3.63 11.11
C ARG A 76 -5.76 -2.41 10.59
N THR A 77 -6.39 -1.60 9.74
CA THR A 77 -5.80 -0.39 9.18
C THR A 77 -5.41 0.61 10.27
N LEU A 78 -6.28 0.85 11.24
CA LEU A 78 -6.02 1.82 12.31
C LEU A 78 -4.95 1.32 13.29
N ARG A 79 -4.85 0.01 13.52
CA ARG A 79 -3.78 -0.60 14.33
C ARG A 79 -2.42 -0.45 13.62
N LEU A 80 -2.39 -0.65 12.31
CA LEU A 80 -1.21 -0.41 11.50
C LEU A 80 -0.78 1.07 11.52
N LEU A 81 -1.76 1.99 11.51
CA LEU A 81 -1.52 3.44 11.69
C LEU A 81 -0.98 3.75 13.08
N GLY A 82 -1.46 3.06 14.12
CA GLY A 82 -1.00 3.22 15.49
C GLY A 82 -1.24 4.63 16.05
N ALA A 83 -2.44 5.17 15.83
CA ALA A 83 -2.85 6.47 16.36
C ALA A 83 -2.97 6.42 17.90
N ARG A 84 -2.53 7.49 18.54
CA ARG A 84 -2.46 7.61 20.01
C ARG A 84 -3.32 8.76 20.50
N SER A 85 -3.63 8.74 21.78
CA SER A 85 -4.32 9.88 22.41
C SER A 85 -3.49 11.14 22.26
N GLY A 86 -4.11 12.23 21.80
CA GLY A 86 -3.44 13.50 21.52
C GLY A 86 -2.82 13.61 20.13
N ASP A 87 -2.78 12.54 19.33
CA ASP A 87 -2.25 12.62 17.97
C ASP A 87 -3.13 13.54 17.10
N ARG A 88 -2.47 14.30 16.22
CA ARG A 88 -3.10 15.00 15.10
C ARG A 88 -3.07 14.10 13.87
N VAL A 89 -4.24 13.76 13.35
CA VAL A 89 -4.41 12.75 12.28
C VAL A 89 -5.01 13.39 11.05
N LEU A 90 -4.40 13.15 9.89
CA LEU A 90 -5.01 13.42 8.60
C LEU A 90 -5.58 12.12 8.01
N GLU A 91 -6.83 12.14 7.59
CA GLU A 91 -7.43 11.14 6.74
C GLU A 91 -7.65 11.73 5.33
N ILE A 92 -7.23 11.01 4.30
CA ILE A 92 -7.52 11.32 2.90
C ILE A 92 -8.54 10.32 2.37
N GLY A 93 -9.75 10.80 2.09
CA GLY A 93 -10.92 10.02 1.68
C GLY A 93 -11.91 9.81 2.82
N THR A 94 -12.70 10.84 3.17
CA THR A 94 -13.70 10.75 4.24
C THR A 94 -14.74 9.66 4.01
N GLY A 95 -15.22 9.52 2.77
CA GLY A 95 -16.21 8.50 2.40
C GLY A 95 -17.46 8.53 3.29
N SER A 96 -17.69 7.45 4.05
CA SER A 96 -18.84 7.37 4.96
C SER A 96 -18.74 8.32 6.16
N GLY A 97 -17.52 8.64 6.60
CA GLY A 97 -17.21 9.32 7.87
C GLY A 97 -16.91 8.37 9.04
N TYR A 98 -17.10 7.05 8.87
CA TYR A 98 -16.88 6.07 9.95
C TYR A 98 -15.43 6.02 10.46
N PRO A 99 -14.39 5.97 9.59
CA PRO A 99 -13.01 5.98 10.08
C PRO A 99 -12.65 7.24 10.86
N ALA A 100 -13.09 8.42 10.40
CA ALA A 100 -12.89 9.68 11.10
C ALA A 100 -13.52 9.69 12.50
N ALA A 101 -14.72 9.11 12.65
CA ALA A 101 -15.39 8.98 13.94
C ALA A 101 -14.62 8.07 14.91
N VAL A 102 -14.15 6.91 14.44
CA VAL A 102 -13.36 5.99 15.27
C VAL A 102 -12.01 6.63 15.65
N LEU A 103 -11.34 7.29 14.70
CA LEU A 103 -10.10 8.03 14.96
C LEU A 103 -10.29 9.12 16.01
N SER A 104 -11.42 9.85 15.96
CA SER A 104 -11.76 10.88 16.93
C SER A 104 -11.82 10.34 18.37
N GLU A 105 -12.42 9.16 18.56
CA GLU A 105 -12.47 8.51 19.87
C GLU A 105 -11.10 7.99 20.34
N ILE A 106 -10.26 7.51 19.41
CA ILE A 106 -8.88 7.07 19.69
C ILE A 106 -8.01 8.26 20.14
N VAL A 107 -8.00 9.36 19.40
CA VAL A 107 -7.14 10.51 19.73
C VAL A 107 -7.69 11.31 20.91
N GLY A 108 -9.01 11.32 21.07
CA GLY A 108 -9.72 11.99 22.15
C GLY A 108 -9.62 13.53 22.10
N ARG A 109 -10.12 14.20 23.13
CA ARG A 109 -10.27 15.68 23.21
C ARG A 109 -9.02 16.52 23.00
N HIS A 110 -7.84 15.92 23.13
CA HIS A 110 -6.56 16.62 22.99
C HIS A 110 -5.91 16.38 21.62
N GLY A 111 -6.46 15.46 20.82
CA GLY A 111 -6.07 15.27 19.43
C GLY A 111 -7.14 15.79 18.49
N ASP A 112 -6.78 15.88 17.22
CA ASP A 112 -7.67 16.34 16.15
C ASP A 112 -7.57 15.43 14.93
N VAL A 113 -8.72 15.25 14.27
CA VAL A 113 -8.83 14.50 13.02
C VAL A 113 -9.27 15.46 11.94
N VAL A 114 -8.43 15.64 10.92
CA VAL A 114 -8.79 16.33 9.69
C VAL A 114 -9.02 15.26 8.64
N THR A 115 -10.17 15.29 7.96
CA THR A 115 -10.51 14.33 6.91
C THR A 115 -10.86 15.08 5.63
N THR A 116 -10.37 14.61 4.49
CA THR A 116 -10.60 15.27 3.19
C THR A 116 -11.40 14.40 2.24
N GLU A 117 -12.34 15.01 1.51
CA GLU A 117 -13.16 14.34 0.51
C GLU A 117 -13.26 15.17 -0.77
N ALA A 118 -13.12 14.54 -1.93
CA ALA A 118 -13.14 15.23 -3.22
C ALA A 118 -14.58 15.55 -3.65
N ASP A 119 -15.48 14.60 -3.42
CA ASP A 119 -16.90 14.73 -3.76
C ASP A 119 -17.63 15.60 -2.74
N VAL A 120 -18.22 16.70 -3.22
CA VAL A 120 -18.88 17.70 -2.37
C VAL A 120 -20.11 17.16 -1.64
N ASP A 121 -20.85 16.26 -2.27
CA ASP A 121 -22.08 15.69 -1.71
C ASP A 121 -21.73 14.63 -0.67
N VAL A 122 -20.71 13.80 -0.95
CA VAL A 122 -20.16 12.84 0.01
C VAL A 122 -19.62 13.56 1.24
N ALA A 123 -18.83 14.63 1.06
CA ALA A 123 -18.27 15.42 2.15
C ALA A 123 -19.36 16.02 3.05
N SER A 124 -20.40 16.57 2.44
CA SER A 124 -21.52 17.20 3.15
C SER A 124 -22.30 16.18 3.98
N GLN A 125 -22.64 15.04 3.39
CA GLN A 125 -23.35 13.98 4.09
C GLN A 125 -22.52 13.31 5.19
N ALA A 126 -21.21 13.14 4.97
CA ALA A 126 -20.31 12.61 6.00
C ALA A 126 -20.26 13.55 7.21
N ARG A 127 -20.22 14.87 6.97
CA ARG A 127 -20.29 15.88 8.04
C ARG A 127 -21.59 15.79 8.83
N GLU A 128 -22.73 15.64 8.15
CA GLU A 128 -24.03 15.48 8.82
C GLU A 128 -24.06 14.24 9.71
N ARG A 129 -23.54 13.10 9.22
CA ARG A 129 -23.43 11.86 9.99
C ARG A 129 -22.51 12.00 11.20
N LEU A 130 -21.34 12.61 11.03
CA LEU A 130 -20.39 12.88 12.13
C LEU A 130 -20.99 13.79 13.21
N ILE A 131 -21.81 14.78 12.82
CA ILE A 131 -22.53 15.64 13.77
C ILE A 131 -23.63 14.83 14.49
N ALA A 132 -24.37 13.99 13.76
CA ALA A 132 -25.46 13.19 14.31
C ALA A 132 -24.94 12.12 15.30
N SER A 133 -23.90 11.37 14.92
CA SER A 133 -23.27 10.33 15.75
C SER A 133 -22.62 10.93 17.01
N GLY A 134 -22.15 12.17 16.93
CA GLY A 134 -21.52 12.86 18.06
C GLY A 134 -22.49 13.40 19.11
N ARG A 135 -23.82 13.36 18.91
CA ARG A 135 -24.79 13.93 19.85
C ARG A 135 -24.77 13.28 21.25
N GLU A 136 -24.19 12.09 21.38
CA GLU A 136 -23.93 11.39 22.64
C GLU A 136 -22.42 11.17 22.95
N SER A 137 -21.50 11.75 22.18
CA SER A 137 -20.06 11.62 22.48
C SER A 137 -19.75 12.22 23.85
N ARG A 138 -18.84 11.57 24.59
CA ARG A 138 -18.39 11.91 25.97
C ARG A 138 -17.90 13.34 26.16
N TYR A 139 -17.77 14.10 25.08
CA TYR A 139 -17.26 15.47 25.05
C TYR A 139 -18.34 16.55 24.93
N GLY A 140 -19.62 16.16 24.82
CA GLY A 140 -20.76 17.08 24.69
C GLY A 140 -21.00 17.50 23.23
N ALA A 141 -22.24 17.35 22.78
CA ALA A 141 -22.81 17.76 21.48
C ALA A 141 -21.84 17.79 20.27
N GLY A 142 -21.66 16.63 19.64
CA GLY A 142 -20.94 16.47 18.36
C GLY A 142 -19.51 15.94 18.51
N LEU A 143 -18.97 15.36 17.44
CA LEU A 143 -17.53 15.04 17.35
C LEU A 143 -16.76 16.35 17.11
N ILE A 144 -16.51 17.09 18.19
CA ILE A 144 -15.95 18.45 18.15
C ILE A 144 -14.52 18.54 17.59
N ASN A 145 -13.80 17.42 17.54
CA ASN A 145 -12.41 17.33 17.08
C ASN A 145 -12.27 16.73 15.68
N VAL A 146 -13.35 16.62 14.90
CA VAL A 146 -13.31 16.18 13.50
C VAL A 146 -13.59 17.36 12.56
N THR A 147 -12.69 17.60 11.62
CA THR A 147 -12.88 18.60 10.55
C THR A 147 -12.92 17.93 9.19
N VAL A 148 -14.06 18.04 8.49
CA VAL A 148 -14.21 17.57 7.11
C VAL A 148 -13.91 18.71 6.14
N LEU A 149 -12.98 18.51 5.21
CA LEU A 149 -12.60 19.46 4.17
C LEU A 149 -12.90 18.90 2.78
N ARG A 150 -13.36 19.75 1.85
CA ARG A 150 -13.46 19.37 0.44
C ARG A 150 -12.10 19.56 -0.23
N ARG A 151 -11.41 18.48 -0.61
CA ARG A 151 -10.11 18.52 -1.31
C ARG A 151 -9.91 17.28 -2.17
N GLU A 152 -9.18 17.45 -3.27
CA GLU A 152 -8.68 16.33 -4.06
C GLU A 152 -7.62 15.53 -3.27
N PRO A 153 -7.45 14.23 -3.52
CA PRO A 153 -6.45 13.41 -2.82
C PRO A 153 -5.01 13.94 -2.96
N SER A 154 -4.71 14.63 -4.06
CA SER A 154 -3.41 15.26 -4.31
C SER A 154 -3.23 16.62 -3.62
N ASP A 155 -4.32 17.28 -3.23
CA ASP A 155 -4.33 18.58 -2.54
C ASP A 155 -4.31 18.36 -1.02
N VAL A 156 -3.19 17.82 -0.53
CA VAL A 156 -3.01 17.53 0.89
C VAL A 156 -2.96 18.85 1.68
N PRO A 157 -3.82 19.05 2.70
CA PRO A 157 -3.83 20.28 3.47
C PRO A 157 -2.50 20.47 4.20
N ALA A 158 -1.83 21.59 3.92
CA ALA A 158 -0.66 22.02 4.69
C ALA A 158 -1.11 22.36 6.12
N PRO A 159 -0.64 21.64 7.14
CA PRO A 159 -1.14 21.88 8.47
C PRO A 159 -0.36 23.02 9.15
N PRO A 160 -0.98 23.74 10.09
CA PRO A 160 -0.25 24.70 10.92
C PRO A 160 0.79 24.01 11.84
N GLN A 161 0.62 22.72 12.12
CA GLN A 161 1.61 21.85 12.76
C GLN A 161 1.55 20.48 12.09
N LEU A 162 2.71 19.85 11.84
CA LEU A 162 2.80 18.57 11.14
C LEU A 162 1.90 17.47 11.74
N TRP A 163 1.44 16.56 10.89
CA TRP A 163 0.62 15.41 11.29
C TRP A 163 1.44 14.40 12.07
N ASP A 164 0.85 13.81 13.11
CA ASP A 164 1.40 12.64 13.79
C ASP A 164 1.18 11.38 12.96
N ARG A 165 0.01 11.29 12.33
CA ARG A 165 -0.44 10.15 11.54
C ARG A 165 -1.16 10.62 10.29
N VAL A 166 -0.98 9.89 9.19
CA VAL A 166 -1.72 10.11 7.94
C VAL A 166 -2.29 8.78 7.45
N LEU A 167 -3.59 8.76 7.19
CA LEU A 167 -4.29 7.61 6.63
C LEU A 167 -4.80 7.97 5.23
N LEU A 168 -4.46 7.16 4.24
CA LEU A 168 -5.11 7.17 2.94
C LEU A 168 -6.15 6.07 2.95
N SER A 169 -7.41 6.46 3.19
CA SER A 169 -8.54 5.53 3.37
C SER A 169 -8.97 4.87 2.06
N ALA A 170 -8.65 5.49 0.91
CA ALA A 170 -8.85 4.90 -0.41
C ALA A 170 -7.54 4.31 -0.97
N PRO A 171 -7.62 3.24 -1.79
CA PRO A 171 -6.48 2.77 -2.55
C PRO A 171 -5.87 3.89 -3.41
N VAL A 172 -4.54 3.95 -3.43
CA VAL A 172 -3.81 4.91 -4.28
C VAL A 172 -3.12 4.17 -5.42
N PRO A 173 -3.01 4.76 -6.62
CA PRO A 173 -2.25 4.12 -7.68
C PRO A 173 -0.80 3.85 -7.23
N LEU A 174 -0.26 2.70 -7.63
CA LEU A 174 1.12 2.33 -7.37
C LEU A 174 2.08 3.43 -7.86
N GLY A 175 3.02 3.84 -7.00
CA GLY A 175 3.95 4.94 -7.30
C GLY A 175 3.29 6.33 -7.36
N ARG A 176 2.12 6.51 -6.74
CA ARG A 176 1.40 7.78 -6.65
C ARG A 176 0.92 8.10 -5.23
N VAL A 177 1.62 7.64 -4.20
CA VAL A 177 1.38 8.14 -2.83
C VAL A 177 1.68 9.65 -2.82
N PRO A 178 0.77 10.55 -2.40
CA PRO A 178 1.02 11.98 -2.42
C PRO A 178 2.22 12.36 -1.54
N TYR A 179 3.31 12.86 -2.13
CA TYR A 179 4.49 13.26 -1.35
C TYR A 179 4.17 14.36 -0.31
N ALA A 180 3.19 15.22 -0.59
CA ALA A 180 2.72 16.22 0.36
C ALA A 180 2.20 15.61 1.68
N ALA A 181 1.71 14.36 1.66
CA ALA A 181 1.35 13.63 2.88
C ALA A 181 2.59 13.26 3.70
N VAL A 182 3.68 12.86 3.05
CA VAL A 182 4.98 12.60 3.70
C VAL A 182 5.56 13.91 4.26
N ALA A 183 5.64 14.96 3.42
CA ALA A 183 6.17 16.26 3.81
C ALA A 183 5.36 16.94 4.93
N GLY A 184 4.05 16.69 5.00
CA GLY A 184 3.17 17.18 6.05
C GLY A 184 3.22 16.38 7.35
N THR A 185 3.93 15.24 7.38
CA THR A 185 4.05 14.37 8.55
C THR A 185 5.34 14.66 9.30
N ARG A 186 5.30 14.67 10.64
CA ARG A 186 6.51 14.91 11.43
C ARG A 186 7.51 13.75 11.31
N PRO A 187 8.81 14.00 11.53
CA PRO A 187 9.76 12.91 11.75
C PRO A 187 9.28 11.95 12.85
N GLY A 188 9.41 10.64 12.59
CA GLY A 188 8.86 9.57 13.43
C GLY A 188 7.33 9.49 13.44
N GLY A 189 6.65 10.20 12.54
CA GLY A 189 5.23 10.01 12.26
C GLY A 189 5.00 8.83 11.31
N VAL A 190 3.74 8.47 11.11
CA VAL A 190 3.35 7.27 10.36
C VAL A 190 2.35 7.62 9.28
N LEU A 191 2.55 7.08 8.09
CA LEU A 191 1.57 7.10 7.01
C LEU A 191 1.12 5.68 6.71
N VAL A 192 -0.18 5.46 6.49
CA VAL A 192 -0.71 4.18 5.97
C VAL A 192 -1.42 4.44 4.65
N ALA A 193 -1.05 3.67 3.63
CA ALA A 193 -1.68 3.71 2.33
C ALA A 193 -1.83 2.29 1.76
N GLN A 194 -2.67 2.15 0.74
CA GLN A 194 -2.83 0.90 0.01
C GLN A 194 -2.46 1.11 -1.48
N PRO A 195 -1.17 1.05 -1.85
CA PRO A 195 -0.74 1.18 -3.24
C PRO A 195 -1.31 0.03 -4.06
N SER A 196 -2.17 0.33 -5.03
CA SER A 196 -2.90 -0.64 -5.83
C SER A 196 -2.73 -0.36 -7.31
N THR A 197 -3.03 -1.36 -8.13
CA THR A 197 -3.06 -1.25 -9.58
C THR A 197 -4.42 -1.72 -10.09
N GLU A 198 -4.68 -1.50 -11.37
CA GLU A 198 -5.82 -2.10 -12.03
C GLU A 198 -5.70 -3.65 -12.13
N PHE A 199 -4.50 -4.19 -11.90
CA PHE A 199 -4.24 -5.63 -11.91
C PHE A 199 -4.57 -6.29 -10.56
N ALA A 200 -4.28 -5.61 -9.47
CA ALA A 200 -4.47 -6.11 -8.12
C ALA A 200 -4.59 -4.97 -7.11
N THR A 201 -5.55 -5.12 -6.18
CA THR A 201 -5.52 -4.44 -4.89
C THR A 201 -4.24 -4.83 -4.17
N GLY A 202 -3.45 -3.85 -3.72
CA GLY A 202 -2.20 -4.11 -3.01
C GLY A 202 -2.36 -4.30 -1.50
N PRO A 203 -1.24 -4.56 -0.79
CA PRO A 203 -1.25 -4.64 0.65
C PRO A 203 -1.44 -3.25 1.27
N LEU A 204 -1.89 -3.21 2.52
CA LEU A 204 -1.69 -2.03 3.35
C LEU A 204 -0.19 -1.90 3.59
N VAL A 205 0.34 -0.69 3.41
CA VAL A 205 1.75 -0.39 3.66
C VAL A 205 1.81 0.67 4.74
N ARG A 206 2.50 0.34 5.83
CA ARG A 206 2.89 1.29 6.87
C ARG A 206 4.18 1.95 6.44
N PHE A 207 4.22 3.27 6.42
CA PHE A 207 5.40 4.07 6.17
C PHE A 207 5.78 4.83 7.43
N ASP A 208 7.02 4.68 7.87
CA ASP A 208 7.61 5.48 8.94
C ASP A 208 8.39 6.65 8.31
N VAL A 209 8.08 7.88 8.73
CA VAL A 209 8.65 9.11 8.14
C VAL A 209 9.95 9.48 8.83
N GLY A 210 11.04 9.48 8.08
CA GLY A 210 12.37 9.86 8.53
C GLY A 210 12.54 11.37 8.71
N SER A 211 13.59 11.75 9.44
CA SER A 211 13.97 13.17 9.60
C SER A 211 14.54 13.81 8.34
N ASP A 212 14.89 13.00 7.36
CA ASP A 212 15.36 13.37 6.02
C ASP A 212 14.21 13.64 5.03
N GLY A 213 12.95 13.48 5.46
CA GLY A 213 11.77 13.65 4.61
C GLY A 213 11.49 12.45 3.71
N VAL A 214 12.15 11.31 3.93
CA VAL A 214 11.89 10.04 3.24
C VAL A 214 11.00 9.17 4.11
N ALA A 215 9.99 8.55 3.53
CA ALA A 215 9.14 7.58 4.21
C ALA A 215 9.51 6.17 3.76
N THR A 216 9.92 5.31 4.70
CA THR A 216 10.23 3.91 4.44
C THR A 216 9.10 3.02 4.92
N GLY A 217 8.69 2.03 4.13
CA GLY A 217 7.51 1.24 4.45
C GLY A 217 7.66 -0.27 4.39
N THR A 218 6.77 -0.91 5.14
CA THR A 218 6.61 -2.37 5.26
C THR A 218 5.17 -2.75 4.98
N ALA A 219 4.96 -3.80 4.19
CA ALA A 219 3.64 -4.28 3.85
C ALA A 219 3.04 -5.15 4.97
N ASP A 220 1.73 -5.02 5.18
CA ASP A 220 0.88 -5.97 5.89
C ASP A 220 0.02 -6.73 4.87
N PRO A 221 0.45 -7.91 4.40
CA PRO A 221 -0.22 -8.61 3.32
C PRO A 221 -1.49 -9.33 3.72
N SER A 222 -1.74 -9.51 5.01
CA SER A 222 -3.01 -10.07 5.47
C SER A 222 -4.19 -9.10 5.28
N SER A 223 -3.94 -7.87 4.84
CA SER A 223 -4.97 -6.97 4.32
C SER A 223 -5.47 -7.34 2.91
N MET A 224 -4.78 -8.22 2.19
CA MET A 224 -5.11 -8.60 0.81
C MET A 224 -6.11 -9.76 0.73
N GLU A 225 -6.71 -10.17 1.84
CA GLU A 225 -7.62 -11.31 1.85
C GLU A 225 -8.88 -11.08 0.99
N ARG A 226 -9.02 -11.96 -0.02
CA ARG A 226 -10.18 -12.22 -0.90
C ARG A 226 -10.90 -10.99 -1.47
N THR A 227 -10.15 -10.06 -2.07
CA THR A 227 -10.73 -9.30 -3.18
C THR A 227 -10.76 -10.23 -4.39
N ILE A 228 -11.88 -10.94 -4.56
CA ILE A 228 -12.20 -11.59 -5.84
C ILE A 228 -12.43 -10.42 -6.81
N PRO A 229 -11.61 -10.27 -7.87
CA PRO A 229 -11.89 -9.27 -8.89
C PRO A 229 -13.32 -9.46 -9.35
N ARG A 230 -14.11 -8.39 -9.30
CA ARG A 230 -15.49 -8.47 -9.78
C ARG A 230 -15.40 -8.69 -11.29
N PRO A 231 -16.04 -9.73 -11.85
CA PRO A 231 -16.11 -9.89 -13.29
C PRO A 231 -16.72 -8.62 -13.89
N THR A 232 -15.92 -7.80 -14.57
CA THR A 232 -16.47 -6.82 -15.49
C THR A 232 -17.01 -7.61 -16.67
N ALA A 233 -18.30 -7.49 -17.01
CA ALA A 233 -18.79 -8.17 -18.21
C ALA A 233 -17.84 -7.83 -19.38
N PRO A 234 -17.29 -8.81 -20.12
CA PRO A 234 -16.33 -8.52 -21.16
C PRO A 234 -16.95 -7.51 -22.12
N SER A 235 -16.36 -6.32 -22.22
CA SER A 235 -16.72 -5.38 -23.26
C SER A 235 -16.26 -5.98 -24.58
N ARG A 236 -17.19 -6.69 -25.24
CA ARG A 236 -17.07 -7.24 -26.61
C ARG A 236 -15.93 -8.23 -26.82
N LEU A 237 -16.07 -9.44 -26.27
CA LEU A 237 -15.30 -10.60 -26.75
C LEU A 237 -15.71 -11.03 -28.19
N ASP A 238 -16.86 -10.56 -28.68
CA ASP A 238 -17.39 -10.95 -30.00
C ASP A 238 -16.96 -10.06 -31.19
N ALA A 239 -16.18 -8.99 -30.99
CA ALA A 239 -15.91 -7.99 -32.05
C ALA A 239 -14.44 -7.90 -32.56
N MET A 240 -13.50 -8.72 -32.05
CA MET A 240 -12.05 -8.50 -32.22
C MET A 240 -11.22 -9.66 -32.82
N LEU A 241 -11.85 -10.66 -33.45
CA LEU A 241 -11.07 -11.69 -34.15
C LEU A 241 -10.54 -11.18 -35.50
N GLY A 242 -9.42 -10.46 -35.45
CA GLY A 242 -8.43 -10.35 -36.53
C GLY A 242 -7.38 -11.48 -36.44
N GLU A 243 -6.21 -11.32 -37.05
CA GLU A 243 -5.07 -12.21 -36.80
C GLU A 243 -4.62 -12.09 -35.33
N VAL A 244 -4.56 -13.23 -34.65
CA VAL A 244 -4.15 -13.36 -33.25
C VAL A 244 -2.96 -14.29 -33.22
N ASP A 245 -1.91 -13.89 -32.51
CA ASP A 245 -0.75 -14.75 -32.31
C ASP A 245 -1.10 -15.82 -31.28
N VAL A 246 -0.86 -17.09 -31.66
CA VAL A 246 -1.11 -18.25 -30.81
C VAL A 246 0.21 -18.90 -30.42
N SER A 247 0.41 -19.08 -29.12
CA SER A 247 1.57 -19.78 -28.57
C SER A 247 1.17 -20.65 -27.37
N HIS A 248 2.14 -21.35 -26.77
CA HIS A 248 1.91 -22.25 -25.65
C HIS A 248 2.93 -22.02 -24.54
N THR A 249 2.52 -22.21 -23.29
CA THR A 249 3.38 -22.10 -22.11
C THR A 249 3.06 -23.15 -21.07
N THR A 250 4.08 -23.56 -20.31
CA THR A 250 3.94 -24.46 -19.16
C THR A 250 4.03 -23.69 -17.82
N ILE A 251 4.07 -22.36 -17.85
CA ILE A 251 4.03 -21.55 -16.63
C ILE A 251 2.63 -21.61 -16.04
N ASP A 252 2.52 -22.08 -14.80
CA ASP A 252 1.27 -22.10 -14.04
C ASP A 252 0.83 -20.68 -13.66
N VAL A 253 -0.07 -20.12 -14.49
CA VAL A 253 -0.69 -18.81 -14.24
C VAL A 253 -1.73 -18.84 -13.13
N ALA A 254 -2.19 -20.02 -12.69
CA ALA A 254 -3.17 -20.12 -11.63
C ALA A 254 -2.59 -19.79 -10.25
N ASN A 255 -1.26 -19.70 -10.11
CA ASN A 255 -0.62 -19.06 -8.95
C ASN A 255 -1.01 -17.58 -8.79
N LEU A 256 -1.30 -16.86 -9.88
CA LEU A 256 -1.81 -15.48 -9.80
C LEU A 256 -3.20 -15.43 -9.16
N VAL A 257 -4.02 -16.47 -9.37
CA VAL A 257 -5.34 -16.58 -8.75
C VAL A 257 -5.20 -16.95 -7.26
N ARG A 258 -4.37 -17.97 -6.98
CA ARG A 258 -4.21 -18.59 -5.66
C ARG A 258 -3.42 -17.75 -4.66
N HIS A 259 -2.44 -16.97 -5.12
CA HIS A 259 -1.47 -16.31 -4.25
C HIS A 259 -1.42 -14.80 -4.50
N PRO A 260 -1.98 -13.98 -3.58
CA PRO A 260 -1.98 -12.52 -3.69
C PRO A 260 -0.59 -11.90 -3.92
N GLY A 261 0.47 -12.45 -3.30
CA GLY A 261 1.84 -11.97 -3.49
C GLY A 261 2.34 -12.13 -4.93
N TRP A 262 2.02 -13.24 -5.60
CA TRP A 262 2.36 -13.45 -7.01
C TRP A 262 1.59 -12.47 -7.91
N ARG A 263 0.28 -12.32 -7.65
CA ARG A 263 -0.55 -11.36 -8.38
C ARG A 263 0.01 -9.94 -8.27
N TYR A 264 0.42 -9.55 -7.08
CA TYR A 264 0.94 -8.22 -6.82
C TYR A 264 2.35 -8.00 -7.40
N ALA A 265 3.22 -9.02 -7.42
CA ALA A 265 4.51 -8.94 -8.10
C ALA A 265 4.35 -8.68 -9.60
N VAL A 266 3.41 -9.38 -10.25
CA VAL A 266 3.05 -9.11 -11.64
C VAL A 266 2.48 -7.71 -11.81
N ALA A 267 1.61 -7.28 -10.90
CA ALA A 267 1.06 -5.92 -10.92
C ALA A 267 2.13 -4.82 -10.86
N VAL A 268 3.20 -5.02 -10.08
CA VAL A 268 4.34 -4.10 -10.00
C VAL A 268 5.16 -4.09 -11.29
N ALA A 269 5.36 -5.25 -11.91
CA ALA A 269 6.13 -5.38 -13.15
C ALA A 269 5.37 -4.87 -14.39
N VAL A 270 4.03 -4.97 -14.39
CA VAL A 270 3.17 -4.63 -15.53
C VAL A 270 2.04 -3.66 -15.11
N PRO A 271 2.36 -2.45 -14.61
CA PRO A 271 1.43 -1.62 -13.84
C PRO A 271 0.25 -1.03 -14.62
N SER A 272 0.32 -0.95 -15.96
CA SER A 272 -0.81 -0.51 -16.80
C SER A 272 -1.69 -1.65 -17.30
N CYS A 273 -1.30 -2.91 -17.06
CA CYS A 273 -2.13 -4.06 -17.44
C CYS A 273 -3.35 -4.15 -16.50
N ARG A 274 -4.53 -4.21 -17.08
CA ARG A 274 -5.75 -4.60 -16.38
C ARG A 274 -5.86 -6.11 -16.35
N TYR A 275 -6.16 -6.61 -15.17
CA TYR A 275 -6.43 -8.01 -14.92
C TYR A 275 -7.93 -8.22 -14.88
N GLN A 276 -8.44 -9.11 -15.72
CA GLN A 276 -9.80 -9.59 -15.57
C GLN A 276 -9.80 -11.11 -15.42
N ASP A 277 -10.12 -11.55 -14.20
CA ASP A 277 -10.37 -12.95 -13.88
C ASP A 277 -11.76 -13.31 -14.37
N THR A 278 -11.92 -13.47 -15.68
CA THR A 278 -13.20 -13.89 -16.24
C THR A 278 -12.99 -14.51 -17.62
N VAL A 279 -12.74 -15.82 -17.66
CA VAL A 279 -13.70 -16.78 -18.23
C VAL A 279 -13.47 -18.13 -17.53
N ILE A 280 -14.51 -18.68 -16.88
CA ILE A 280 -14.54 -20.13 -16.61
C ILE A 280 -15.05 -20.74 -17.92
N VAL A 281 -14.15 -21.28 -18.73
CA VAL A 281 -14.51 -22.16 -19.84
C VAL A 281 -14.37 -23.58 -19.31
N GLU A 282 -15.47 -24.34 -19.24
CA GLU A 282 -15.47 -25.75 -18.81
C GLU A 282 -14.80 -26.00 -17.43
N ASP A 283 -15.13 -25.23 -16.39
CA ASP A 283 -14.53 -25.34 -15.05
C ASP A 283 -13.00 -25.10 -14.97
N ARG A 284 -12.38 -24.54 -16.01
CA ARG A 284 -10.95 -24.21 -16.05
C ARG A 284 -10.73 -22.68 -16.04
N PRO A 285 -9.91 -22.14 -15.11
CA PRO A 285 -9.68 -20.70 -15.01
C PRO A 285 -8.81 -20.21 -16.18
N GLY A 286 -9.34 -19.31 -17.00
CA GLY A 286 -8.60 -18.55 -18.02
C GLY A 286 -8.32 -17.11 -17.56
N LEU A 287 -7.19 -16.56 -17.97
CA LEU A 287 -6.74 -15.20 -17.66
C LEU A 287 -6.93 -14.29 -18.87
N VAL A 288 -7.74 -13.24 -18.73
CA VAL A 288 -7.86 -12.16 -19.73
C VAL A 288 -7.09 -10.93 -19.26
N LEU A 289 -6.24 -10.42 -20.13
CA LEU A 289 -5.39 -9.27 -19.92
C LEU A 289 -5.76 -8.19 -20.93
N THR A 290 -5.85 -6.94 -20.48
CA THR A 290 -6.07 -5.81 -21.37
C THR A 290 -5.22 -4.62 -20.97
N ASP A 291 -4.78 -3.82 -21.94
CA ASP A 291 -4.20 -2.52 -21.69
C ASP A 291 -5.03 -1.46 -22.43
N PRO A 292 -5.83 -0.65 -21.72
CA PRO A 292 -6.72 0.33 -22.34
C PRO A 292 -5.96 1.46 -23.06
N MET A 293 -4.67 1.67 -22.75
CA MET A 293 -3.87 2.72 -23.37
C MET A 293 -3.38 2.33 -24.76
N THR A 294 -3.08 1.05 -24.95
CA THR A 294 -2.57 0.51 -26.22
C THR A 294 -3.60 -0.33 -26.97
N SER A 295 -4.76 -0.59 -26.35
CA SER A 295 -5.75 -1.57 -26.81
C SER A 295 -5.15 -2.98 -26.98
N SER A 296 -4.05 -3.29 -26.29
CA SER A 296 -3.45 -4.63 -26.32
C SER A 296 -4.31 -5.59 -25.51
N TRP A 297 -4.37 -6.84 -25.96
CA TRP A 297 -5.22 -7.87 -25.38
C TRP A 297 -4.49 -9.21 -25.37
N ALA A 298 -4.69 -9.99 -24.31
CA ALA A 298 -4.27 -11.38 -24.26
C ALA A 298 -5.25 -12.25 -23.49
N HIS A 299 -5.29 -13.53 -23.84
CA HIS A 299 -6.03 -14.59 -23.17
C HIS A 299 -5.13 -15.80 -22.98
N ILE A 300 -5.02 -16.27 -21.74
CA ILE A 300 -4.27 -17.47 -21.37
C ILE A 300 -5.28 -18.47 -20.80
N GLU A 301 -5.50 -19.58 -21.48
CA GLU A 301 -6.42 -20.64 -21.06
C GLU A 301 -5.68 -21.96 -20.88
N HIS A 302 -6.22 -22.85 -20.05
CA HIS A 302 -5.73 -24.23 -20.01
C HIS A 302 -5.94 -24.90 -21.37
N GLY A 303 -4.88 -25.45 -21.94
CA GLY A 303 -4.94 -26.26 -23.16
C GLY A 303 -5.38 -27.71 -22.87
N ASP A 304 -5.25 -28.56 -23.89
CA ASP A 304 -5.50 -29.99 -23.77
C ASP A 304 -4.33 -30.67 -23.02
N GLY A 305 -4.57 -31.04 -21.76
CA GLY A 305 -3.56 -31.63 -20.85
C GLY A 305 -3.47 -30.87 -19.51
N SER A 306 -2.91 -31.50 -18.46
CA SER A 306 -2.88 -30.92 -17.11
C SER A 306 -1.99 -29.69 -16.95
N ASP A 307 -0.96 -29.54 -17.80
CA ASP A 307 0.16 -28.61 -17.55
C ASP A 307 0.55 -27.74 -18.76
N ASN A 308 -0.35 -27.57 -19.74
CA ASN A 308 -0.13 -26.71 -20.90
C ASN A 308 -1.19 -25.62 -20.98
N TYR A 309 -0.76 -24.39 -21.25
CA TYR A 309 -1.64 -23.24 -21.45
C TYR A 309 -1.53 -22.74 -22.88
N THR A 310 -2.67 -22.50 -23.51
CA THR A 310 -2.77 -21.83 -24.80
C THR A 310 -2.80 -20.33 -24.57
N VAL A 311 -1.90 -19.61 -25.23
CA VAL A 311 -1.80 -18.15 -25.17
C VAL A 311 -2.28 -17.59 -26.49
N ARG A 312 -3.21 -16.63 -26.42
CA ARG A 312 -3.70 -15.85 -27.56
C ARG A 312 -3.49 -14.37 -27.26
N GLN A 313 -2.82 -13.62 -28.12
CA GLN A 313 -2.61 -12.19 -27.89
C GLN A 313 -2.56 -11.37 -29.17
N THR A 314 -2.84 -10.07 -29.05
CA THR A 314 -2.79 -9.11 -30.17
C THR A 314 -2.57 -7.69 -29.64
N GLY A 315 -2.09 -6.82 -30.53
CA GLY A 315 -1.85 -5.41 -30.24
C GLY A 315 -0.38 -5.04 -30.05
N PRO A 316 -0.09 -3.75 -29.79
CA PRO A 316 1.29 -3.24 -29.70
C PRO A 316 2.12 -3.82 -28.55
N ARG A 317 1.48 -4.38 -27.52
CA ARG A 317 2.12 -5.05 -26.39
C ARG A 317 1.77 -6.52 -26.37
N LEU A 318 2.78 -7.35 -26.14
CA LEU A 318 2.63 -8.78 -25.91
C LEU A 318 2.35 -9.02 -24.42
N LEU A 319 1.14 -8.69 -23.97
CA LEU A 319 0.78 -8.69 -22.54
C LEU A 319 0.96 -10.05 -21.87
N ALA A 320 0.70 -11.16 -22.58
CA ALA A 320 0.94 -12.48 -22.03
C ALA A 320 2.43 -12.70 -21.79
N ASP A 321 3.29 -12.34 -22.75
CA ASP A 321 4.74 -12.50 -22.64
C ASP A 321 5.29 -11.67 -21.46
N GLU A 322 4.82 -10.43 -21.31
CA GLU A 322 5.20 -9.55 -20.20
C GLU A 322 4.78 -10.14 -18.84
N VAL A 323 3.55 -10.64 -18.72
CA VAL A 323 3.06 -11.29 -17.50
C VAL A 323 3.82 -12.58 -17.20
N LEU A 324 4.05 -13.43 -18.20
CA LEU A 324 4.80 -14.68 -18.06
C LEU A 324 6.27 -14.41 -17.69
N ALA A 325 6.88 -13.36 -18.24
CA ALA A 325 8.20 -12.90 -17.85
C ALA A 325 8.22 -12.39 -16.40
N ALA A 326 7.20 -11.65 -15.97
CA ALA A 326 7.07 -11.20 -14.58
C ALA A 326 6.90 -12.36 -13.59
N ILE A 327 6.12 -13.39 -13.94
CA ILE A 327 5.99 -14.61 -13.14
C ILE A 327 7.35 -15.29 -12.97
N ARG A 328 8.10 -15.49 -14.07
CA ARG A 328 9.45 -16.07 -14.01
C ARG A 328 10.40 -15.23 -13.17
N TRP A 329 10.43 -13.92 -13.42
CA TRP A 329 11.28 -12.96 -12.69
C TRP A 329 11.05 -13.00 -11.18
N TYR A 330 9.80 -13.16 -10.73
CA TYR A 330 9.47 -13.28 -9.31
C TYR A 330 9.81 -14.67 -8.76
N ALA A 331 9.57 -15.73 -9.53
CA ALA A 331 9.92 -17.10 -9.17
C ALA A 331 11.44 -17.28 -9.00
N ASP A 332 12.24 -16.72 -9.90
CA ASP A 332 13.71 -16.79 -9.90
C ASP A 332 14.33 -16.12 -8.67
N ARG A 333 13.57 -15.22 -8.00
CA ARG A 333 13.94 -14.58 -6.72
C ARG A 333 13.54 -15.39 -5.50
N GLY A 334 12.98 -16.58 -5.69
CA GLY A 334 12.43 -17.40 -4.62
C GLY A 334 11.06 -16.93 -4.14
N ALA A 335 10.34 -16.11 -4.92
CA ALA A 335 9.01 -15.58 -4.60
C ALA A 335 8.93 -14.99 -3.17
N PRO A 336 9.79 -13.99 -2.85
CA PRO A 336 9.93 -13.48 -1.49
C PRO A 336 8.61 -12.90 -0.97
N PRO A 337 8.21 -13.22 0.27
CA PRO A 337 6.91 -12.83 0.81
C PRO A 337 6.79 -11.28 0.88
N LEU A 338 5.58 -10.75 0.77
CA LEU A 338 5.32 -9.30 0.66
C LEU A 338 5.87 -8.51 1.86
N GLU A 339 5.91 -9.11 3.05
CA GLU A 339 6.48 -8.54 4.28
C GLU A 339 7.98 -8.24 4.16
N SER A 340 8.68 -8.95 3.28
CA SER A 340 10.12 -8.75 3.03
C SER A 340 10.41 -7.63 2.04
N TRP A 341 9.38 -7.08 1.39
CA TRP A 341 9.54 -5.99 0.45
C TRP A 341 9.66 -4.66 1.19
N THR A 342 10.53 -3.78 0.70
CA THR A 342 10.70 -2.45 1.28
C THR A 342 10.17 -1.39 0.33
N TRP A 343 9.48 -0.40 0.90
CA TRP A 343 8.86 0.70 0.18
C TRP A 343 9.58 1.99 0.52
N GLU A 344 9.71 2.89 -0.45
CA GLU A 344 10.27 4.23 -0.23
C GLU A 344 9.42 5.25 -0.95
N VAL A 345 9.12 6.36 -0.26
CA VAL A 345 8.53 7.57 -0.83
C VAL A 345 9.41 8.75 -0.46
N SER A 346 9.95 9.41 -1.48
CA SER A 346 10.86 10.55 -1.36
C SER A 346 10.36 11.70 -2.24
N PRO A 347 10.96 12.91 -2.18
CA PRO A 347 10.54 14.03 -3.01
C PRO A 347 10.62 13.75 -4.52
N ASP A 348 11.59 12.95 -4.94
CA ASP A 348 11.93 12.72 -6.34
C ASP A 348 11.47 11.35 -6.87
N ARG A 349 11.30 10.35 -5.99
CA ARG A 349 10.97 8.98 -6.41
C ARG A 349 10.10 8.22 -5.41
N GLN A 350 9.41 7.21 -5.92
CA GLN A 350 8.80 6.15 -5.13
C GLN A 350 9.28 4.81 -5.67
N CYS A 351 9.75 3.93 -4.78
CA CYS A 351 10.25 2.63 -5.21
C CYS A 351 9.79 1.51 -4.27
N VAL A 352 9.69 0.32 -4.86
CA VAL A 352 9.49 -0.94 -4.17
C VAL A 352 10.74 -1.78 -4.44
N THR A 353 11.38 -2.26 -3.38
CA THR A 353 12.51 -3.17 -3.49
C THR A 353 12.06 -4.55 -3.09
N ILE A 354 12.28 -5.51 -3.99
CA ILE A 354 11.95 -6.92 -3.82
C ILE A 354 13.28 -7.65 -3.65
N PRO A 355 13.49 -8.38 -2.54
CA PRO A 355 14.76 -9.05 -2.28
C PRO A 355 15.01 -10.22 -3.25
N GLY A 356 16.29 -10.56 -3.44
CA GLY A 356 16.75 -11.49 -4.48
C GLY A 356 17.32 -10.72 -5.69
#